data_AF-A0A1I2LNU2-F1
#
_entry.id   AF-A0A1I2LNU2-F1
#
_cell.length_a   1.000
_cell.length_b   1.000
_cell.length_c   1.000
_cell.angle_alpha   90.00
_cell.angle_beta   90.00
_cell.angle_gamma   90.00
#
_symmetry.space_group_name_H-M   'P 1'
#
loop_
_entity.id
_entity.type
_entity.pdbx_description
1 polymer ?
#
loop_
_entity_poly.entity_id
_entity_poly.type
_entity_poly.pdbx_seq_one_letter_code
_entity_poly.pdbx_strand_id
1 'polypeptide(L)'
;MDSALYGDETEYSVNGIVAGVRNVLTDMRFLVKSHNLFIKLSTLGERNQIVNELSNINAHLSTNRVVNVTRSLDQLKMILRTYNLRIDRQRYLDFNTTIDELCRKAVSLSDEIENVKNKLDESETTYTLIEEKKHEFENILAELVEQKDSFSTEFDSFKKETSDFRDLANSAQVNSKTISNNLSITNEAKNTFDEFIAKIDERESQLNRQGKSTEEYNVKLEEFAKSYGEKLDEVQNLIEKSKQALQFTTAEGMSAAFATQYQNANKWYYKVGWLSGALVFVILTLLIGAWIVTGYGVQQKEETMWFSLIGRLSMIPFTIYAAIFCSQQYVKQKNLVEDYAYKSVLSKSIIAFSEELRKNDPEKYTEYLSTVLREIHQDPLRKRGKEKEDDSYKDSAGILGRVIDLAQAVIKQNNE
;
A
#
# COMPACT_ATOMS: atom_id res chain seq x y z
N MET A 1 -110.15 63.86 -29.90
CA MET A 1 -111.43 64.36 -29.38
C MET A 1 -111.61 65.77 -29.92
N ASP A 2 -112.15 65.92 -31.13
CA ASP A 2 -112.56 67.23 -31.67
C ASP A 2 -113.23 67.04 -33.04
N SER A 3 -114.51 66.65 -33.04
CA SER A 3 -115.35 66.76 -34.23
C SER A 3 -116.81 67.03 -33.87
N ALA A 4 -117.05 67.61 -32.69
CA ALA A 4 -118.34 68.22 -32.41
C ALA A 4 -118.35 69.55 -33.15
N LEU A 5 -119.08 69.59 -34.25
CA LEU A 5 -119.35 70.79 -35.01
C LEU A 5 -120.66 71.39 -34.51
N TYR A 6 -120.68 72.70 -34.33
CA TYR A 6 -121.78 73.47 -33.76
C TYR A 6 -122.23 74.55 -34.75
N GLY A 7 -123.44 75.07 -34.56
CA GLY A 7 -124.07 75.99 -35.52
C GLY A 7 -125.22 75.32 -36.27
N ASP A 8 -126.06 76.12 -36.92
CA ASP A 8 -127.20 75.60 -37.67
C ASP A 8 -126.75 74.88 -38.96
N GLU A 9 -125.53 75.14 -39.44
CA GLU A 9 -124.90 74.48 -40.59
C GLU A 9 -123.70 73.59 -40.20
N THR A 10 -123.48 73.35 -38.90
CA THR A 10 -122.31 72.61 -38.37
C THR A 10 -120.96 73.22 -38.76
N GLU A 11 -120.88 74.54 -38.76
CA GLU A 11 -119.76 75.32 -39.29
C GLU A 11 -118.69 75.68 -38.24
N TYR A 12 -118.98 75.52 -36.95
CA TYR A 12 -118.07 75.90 -35.87
C TYR A 12 -117.44 74.68 -35.18
N SER A 13 -116.10 74.61 -35.20
CA SER A 13 -115.34 73.85 -34.20
C SER A 13 -115.26 74.62 -32.88
N VAL A 14 -114.95 73.96 -31.77
CA VAL A 14 -114.76 74.63 -30.46
C VAL A 14 -113.75 75.78 -30.57
N ASN A 15 -112.61 75.55 -31.24
CA ASN A 15 -111.62 76.59 -31.52
C ASN A 15 -112.16 77.69 -32.44
N GLY A 16 -113.03 77.35 -33.39
CA GLY A 16 -113.75 78.29 -34.25
C GLY A 16 -114.70 79.20 -33.48
N ILE A 17 -115.43 78.68 -32.47
CA ILE A 17 -116.28 79.48 -31.58
C ILE A 17 -115.42 80.46 -30.77
N VAL A 18 -114.32 79.98 -30.18
CA VAL A 18 -113.40 80.83 -29.41
C VAL A 18 -112.83 81.95 -30.28
N ALA A 19 -112.40 81.64 -31.51
CA ALA A 19 -111.93 82.64 -32.47
C ALA A 19 -113.04 83.62 -32.85
N GLY A 20 -114.26 83.12 -33.09
CA GLY A 20 -115.43 83.93 -33.43
C GLY A 20 -115.80 84.95 -32.34
N VAL A 21 -115.88 84.50 -31.09
CA VAL A 21 -116.14 85.38 -29.92
C VAL A 21 -115.02 86.41 -29.76
N ARG A 22 -113.75 86.02 -29.92
CA ARG A 22 -112.61 86.96 -29.86
C ARG A 22 -112.67 88.04 -30.93
N ASN A 23 -113.06 87.68 -32.15
CA ASN A 23 -113.19 88.64 -33.25
C ASN A 23 -114.32 89.63 -32.98
N VAL A 24 -115.48 89.14 -32.52
CA VAL A 24 -116.60 89.97 -32.08
C VAL A 24 -116.21 90.95 -30.98
N LEU A 25 -115.47 90.49 -29.97
CA LEU A 25 -115.02 91.35 -28.87
C LEU A 25 -114.04 92.42 -29.36
N THR A 26 -113.23 92.11 -30.37
CA THR A 26 -112.31 93.06 -31.00
C THR A 26 -113.06 94.13 -31.79
N ASP A 27 -114.07 93.73 -32.56
CA ASP A 27 -114.96 94.61 -33.30
C ASP A 27 -115.73 95.55 -32.35
N MET A 28 -116.29 95.00 -31.26
CA MET A 28 -116.98 95.76 -30.21
C MET A 28 -116.05 96.73 -29.46
N ARG A 29 -114.82 96.30 -29.15
CA ARG A 29 -113.83 97.17 -28.49
C ARG A 29 -113.51 98.40 -29.34
N PHE A 30 -113.46 98.24 -30.66
CA PHE A 30 -113.27 99.36 -31.57
C PHE A 30 -114.46 100.33 -31.55
N LEU A 31 -115.69 99.82 -31.66
CA LEU A 31 -116.90 100.64 -31.64
C LEU A 31 -117.06 101.41 -30.33
N VAL A 32 -116.80 100.76 -29.19
CA VAL A 32 -116.88 101.40 -27.86
C VAL A 32 -115.78 102.46 -27.68
N LYS A 33 -114.56 102.22 -28.18
CA LYS A 33 -113.46 103.20 -28.13
C LYS A 33 -113.77 104.47 -28.93
N SER A 34 -114.48 104.34 -30.05
CA SER A 34 -114.95 105.46 -30.87
C SER A 34 -116.43 105.79 -30.58
N HIS A 35 -116.78 105.97 -29.30
CA HIS A 35 -118.16 106.10 -28.83
C HIS A 35 -119.01 107.13 -29.57
N ASN A 36 -118.47 108.32 -29.89
CA ASN A 36 -119.20 109.36 -30.63
C ASN A 36 -119.57 108.91 -32.06
N LEU A 37 -118.66 108.20 -32.72
CA LEU A 37 -118.91 107.62 -34.04
C LEU A 37 -119.91 106.48 -33.94
N PHE A 38 -119.79 105.62 -32.92
CA PHE A 38 -120.72 104.53 -32.72
C PHE A 38 -122.14 105.04 -32.43
N ILE A 39 -122.33 106.07 -31.60
CA ILE A 39 -123.64 106.72 -31.40
C ILE A 39 -124.19 107.28 -32.71
N LYS A 40 -123.33 107.88 -33.56
CA LYS A 40 -123.76 108.45 -34.84
C LYS A 40 -124.19 107.38 -35.85
N LEU A 41 -123.53 106.23 -35.85
CA LEU A 41 -123.78 105.14 -36.78
C LEU A 41 -124.86 104.17 -36.31
N SER A 42 -125.19 104.15 -35.01
CA SER A 42 -126.14 103.19 -34.42
C SER A 42 -127.35 103.88 -33.79
N THR A 43 -128.46 103.17 -33.79
CA THR A 43 -129.66 103.52 -33.03
C THR A 43 -129.57 102.99 -31.59
N LEU A 44 -130.40 103.53 -30.70
CA LEU A 44 -130.53 103.00 -29.34
C LEU A 44 -131.00 101.53 -29.34
N GLY A 45 -131.88 101.18 -30.28
CA GLY A 45 -132.36 99.81 -30.46
C GLY A 45 -131.24 98.82 -30.80
N GLU A 46 -130.39 99.16 -31.77
CA GLU A 46 -129.25 98.33 -32.16
C GLU A 46 -128.23 98.16 -31.02
N ARG A 47 -127.95 99.23 -30.27
CA ARG A 47 -127.05 99.14 -29.10
C ARG A 47 -127.61 98.23 -28.01
N ASN A 48 -128.92 98.33 -27.72
CA ASN A 48 -129.57 97.45 -26.76
C ASN A 48 -129.55 95.98 -27.25
N GLN A 49 -129.76 95.76 -28.56
CA GLN A 49 -129.70 94.42 -29.14
C GLN A 49 -128.29 93.81 -29.04
N ILE A 50 -127.24 94.59 -29.30
CA ILE A 50 -125.84 94.16 -29.12
C ILE A 50 -125.57 93.79 -27.65
N VAL A 51 -126.01 94.62 -26.70
CA VAL A 51 -125.84 94.33 -25.27
C VAL A 51 -126.56 93.05 -24.88
N ASN A 52 -127.81 92.87 -25.35
CA ASN A 52 -128.59 91.66 -25.09
C ASN A 52 -127.89 90.41 -25.62
N GLU A 53 -127.39 90.42 -26.86
CA GLU A 53 -126.70 89.25 -27.41
C GLU A 53 -125.36 88.96 -26.74
N LEU A 54 -124.60 89.98 -26.32
CA LEU A 54 -123.38 89.77 -25.53
C LEU A 54 -123.69 89.18 -24.15
N SER A 55 -124.77 89.65 -23.50
CA SER A 55 -125.26 89.09 -22.23
C SER A 55 -125.72 87.63 -22.40
N ASN A 56 -126.40 87.32 -23.51
CA ASN A 56 -126.81 85.96 -23.86
C ASN A 56 -125.60 85.04 -24.04
N ILE A 57 -124.58 85.48 -24.80
CA ILE A 57 -123.33 84.72 -24.98
C ILE A 57 -122.70 84.40 -23.62
N ASN A 58 -122.59 85.39 -22.73
CA ASN A 58 -122.00 85.17 -21.41
C ASN A 58 -122.80 84.15 -20.58
N ALA A 59 -124.13 84.30 -20.54
CA ALA A 59 -125.01 83.37 -19.83
C ALA A 59 -124.95 81.94 -20.42
N HIS A 60 -124.90 81.82 -21.75
CA HIS A 60 -124.82 80.54 -22.44
C HIS A 60 -123.45 79.86 -22.25
N LEU A 61 -122.36 80.63 -22.18
CA LEU A 61 -121.04 80.10 -21.81
C LEU A 61 -121.02 79.58 -20.37
N SER A 62 -121.57 80.34 -19.41
CA SER A 62 -121.65 79.91 -18.00
C SER A 62 -122.51 78.66 -17.78
N THR A 63 -123.47 78.39 -18.67
CA THR A 63 -124.38 77.24 -18.61
C THR A 63 -124.01 76.12 -19.59
N ASN A 64 -122.84 76.21 -20.24
CA ASN A 64 -122.31 75.25 -21.21
C ASN A 64 -123.25 74.94 -22.41
N ARG A 65 -124.04 75.91 -22.85
CA ARG A 65 -124.98 75.79 -23.98
C ARG A 65 -124.34 76.26 -25.29
N VAL A 66 -123.38 75.48 -25.80
CA VAL A 66 -122.53 75.84 -26.96
C VAL A 66 -123.34 76.19 -28.23
N VAL A 67 -124.44 75.49 -28.51
CA VAL A 67 -125.32 75.77 -29.67
C VAL A 67 -126.02 77.13 -29.57
N ASN A 68 -126.33 77.58 -28.34
CA ASN A 68 -126.93 78.90 -28.16
C ASN A 68 -125.88 80.00 -28.26
N VAL A 69 -124.62 79.70 -27.91
CA VAL A 69 -123.50 80.62 -28.13
C VAL A 69 -123.30 80.89 -29.63
N THR A 70 -123.36 79.87 -30.48
CA THR A 70 -123.22 80.05 -31.94
C THR A 70 -124.35 80.92 -32.52
N ARG A 71 -125.60 80.71 -32.08
CA ARG A 71 -126.74 81.53 -32.54
C ARG A 71 -126.63 83.00 -32.17
N SER A 72 -126.34 83.30 -30.90
CA SER A 72 -126.11 84.70 -30.48
C SER A 72 -124.89 85.31 -31.16
N LEU A 73 -123.85 84.50 -31.44
CA LEU A 73 -122.67 84.96 -32.19
C LEU A 73 -123.02 85.34 -33.63
N ASP A 74 -123.87 84.59 -34.31
CA ASP A 74 -124.28 84.87 -35.69
C ASP A 74 -125.23 86.07 -35.80
N GLN A 75 -126.17 86.19 -34.86
CA GLN A 75 -127.00 87.39 -34.73
C GLN A 75 -126.14 88.63 -34.54
N LEU A 76 -125.12 88.53 -33.70
CA LEU A 76 -124.23 89.65 -33.45
C LEU A 76 -123.33 89.96 -34.65
N LYS A 77 -122.86 88.96 -35.40
CA LYS A 77 -122.18 89.18 -36.70
C LYS A 77 -123.07 89.91 -37.69
N MET A 78 -124.36 89.56 -37.76
CA MET A 78 -125.32 90.22 -38.65
C MET A 78 -125.45 91.71 -38.32
N ILE A 79 -125.63 92.04 -37.04
CA ILE A 79 -125.70 93.43 -36.58
C ILE A 79 -124.37 94.15 -36.82
N LEU A 80 -123.24 93.50 -36.57
CA LEU A 80 -121.93 94.14 -36.72
C LEU A 80 -121.52 94.42 -38.16
N ARG A 81 -122.07 93.69 -39.14
CA ARG A 81 -121.78 93.89 -40.56
C ARG A 81 -122.17 95.28 -41.05
N THR A 82 -123.24 95.88 -40.53
CA THR A 82 -123.71 97.21 -40.96
C THR A 82 -122.69 98.32 -40.67
N TYR A 83 -121.79 98.10 -39.71
CA TYR A 83 -120.73 99.05 -39.36
C TYR A 83 -119.46 98.90 -40.20
N ASN A 84 -119.40 97.97 -41.17
CA ASN A 84 -118.30 97.78 -42.13
C ASN A 84 -116.88 97.73 -41.51
N LEU A 85 -116.77 97.25 -40.27
CA LEU A 85 -115.53 97.29 -39.46
C LEU A 85 -114.35 96.52 -40.05
N ARG A 86 -114.64 95.56 -40.94
CA ARG A 86 -113.65 94.71 -41.61
C ARG A 86 -113.36 95.14 -43.06
N ILE A 87 -113.96 96.24 -43.50
CA ILE A 87 -113.84 96.80 -44.86
C ILE A 87 -113.04 98.12 -44.82
N ASP A 88 -112.50 98.52 -43.66
CA ASP A 88 -111.58 99.65 -43.56
C ASP A 88 -110.22 99.31 -44.19
N ARG A 89 -109.85 100.07 -45.23
CA ARG A 89 -108.69 99.81 -46.10
C ARG A 89 -107.38 99.70 -45.31
N GLN A 90 -107.23 100.48 -44.24
CA GLN A 90 -106.00 100.50 -43.45
C GLN A 90 -105.82 99.20 -42.64
N ARG A 91 -106.88 98.71 -41.99
CA ARG A 91 -106.83 97.44 -41.24
C ARG A 91 -106.64 96.23 -42.14
N TYR A 92 -107.16 96.27 -43.36
CA TYR A 92 -106.91 95.23 -44.36
C TYR A 92 -105.43 95.18 -44.77
N LEU A 93 -104.79 96.34 -44.95
CA LEU A 93 -103.35 96.42 -45.26
C LEU A 93 -102.48 95.93 -44.09
N ASP A 94 -102.77 96.36 -42.86
CA ASP A 94 -102.02 95.94 -41.67
C ASP A 94 -102.16 94.43 -41.41
N PHE A 95 -103.36 93.87 -41.63
CA PHE A 95 -103.62 92.44 -41.49
C PHE A 95 -102.88 91.60 -42.53
N ASN A 96 -102.90 91.99 -43.81
CA ASN A 96 -102.14 91.27 -44.84
C ASN A 96 -100.63 91.39 -44.62
N THR A 97 -100.14 92.54 -44.15
CA THR A 97 -98.73 92.72 -43.80
C THR A 97 -98.32 91.75 -42.67
N THR A 98 -99.17 91.62 -41.64
CA THR A 98 -98.93 90.68 -40.53
C THR A 98 -98.97 89.23 -41.00
N ILE A 99 -99.87 88.88 -41.92
CA ILE A 99 -99.91 87.54 -42.54
C ILE A 99 -98.63 87.26 -43.33
N ASP A 100 -98.17 88.22 -44.15
CA ASP A 100 -96.94 88.07 -44.92
C ASP A 100 -95.72 87.89 -44.00
N GLU A 101 -95.65 88.65 -42.90
CA GLU A 101 -94.61 88.48 -41.88
C GLU A 101 -94.67 87.10 -41.19
N LEU A 102 -95.87 86.62 -40.86
CA LEU A 102 -96.06 85.29 -40.29
C LEU A 102 -95.68 84.18 -41.27
N CYS A 103 -96.03 84.32 -42.55
CA CYS A 103 -95.62 83.39 -43.59
C CYS A 103 -94.10 83.36 -43.75
N ARG A 104 -93.42 84.53 -43.75
CA ARG A 104 -91.95 84.59 -43.78
C ARG A 104 -91.31 83.91 -42.57
N LYS A 105 -91.85 84.14 -41.36
CA LYS A 105 -91.38 83.46 -40.14
C LYS A 105 -91.62 81.96 -40.18
N ALA A 106 -92.75 81.50 -40.72
CA ALA A 106 -93.06 80.08 -40.85
C ALA A 106 -92.10 79.37 -41.82
N VAL A 107 -91.77 80.00 -42.97
CA VAL A 107 -90.78 79.47 -43.91
C VAL A 107 -89.40 79.42 -43.27
N SER A 108 -88.96 80.51 -42.62
CA SER A 108 -87.67 80.55 -41.92
C SER A 108 -87.55 79.47 -40.84
N LEU A 109 -88.63 79.21 -40.10
CA LEU A 109 -88.66 78.15 -39.09
C LEU A 109 -88.60 76.76 -39.74
N SER A 110 -89.26 76.57 -40.89
CA SER A 110 -89.18 75.32 -41.64
C SER A 110 -87.75 75.03 -42.11
N ASP A 111 -87.05 76.05 -42.63
CA ASP A 111 -85.65 75.93 -43.07
C ASP A 111 -84.72 75.60 -41.87
N GLU A 112 -84.96 76.21 -40.70
CA GLU A 112 -84.21 75.88 -39.48
C GLU A 112 -84.46 74.44 -39.01
N ILE A 113 -85.72 73.96 -39.08
CA ILE A 113 -86.06 72.57 -38.73
C ILE A 113 -85.35 71.59 -39.66
N GLU A 114 -85.30 71.86 -40.97
CA GLU A 114 -84.59 71.02 -41.93
C GLU A 114 -83.09 71.00 -41.66
N ASN A 115 -82.48 72.16 -41.36
CA ASN A 115 -81.08 72.24 -40.98
C ASN A 115 -80.76 71.46 -39.70
N VAL A 116 -81.61 71.56 -38.67
CA VAL A 116 -81.46 70.78 -37.43
C VAL A 116 -81.58 69.29 -37.70
N LYS A 117 -82.51 68.87 -38.57
CA LYS A 117 -82.67 67.47 -38.95
C LYS A 117 -81.43 66.92 -39.66
N ASN A 118 -80.89 67.66 -40.64
CA ASN A 118 -79.67 67.25 -41.34
C ASN A 118 -78.48 67.10 -40.38
N LYS A 119 -78.32 68.05 -39.44
CA LYS A 119 -77.30 67.95 -38.39
C LYS A 119 -77.50 66.77 -37.44
N LEU A 120 -78.75 66.40 -37.15
CA LEU A 120 -79.07 65.25 -36.33
C LEU A 120 -78.67 63.95 -37.04
N ASP A 121 -78.98 63.83 -38.34
CA ASP A 121 -78.62 62.67 -39.16
C ASP A 121 -77.08 62.53 -39.28
N GLU A 122 -76.36 63.64 -39.46
CA GLU A 122 -74.89 63.69 -39.42
C GLU A 122 -74.33 63.26 -38.06
N SER A 123 -74.96 63.70 -36.96
CA SER A 123 -74.56 63.34 -35.60
C SER A 123 -74.79 61.85 -35.32
N GLU A 124 -75.89 61.27 -35.80
CA GLU A 124 -76.19 59.85 -35.63
C GLU A 124 -75.16 58.98 -36.37
N THR A 125 -74.83 59.36 -37.61
CA THR A 125 -73.77 58.70 -38.40
C THR A 125 -72.41 58.79 -37.72
N THR A 126 -72.10 59.93 -37.11
CA THR A 126 -70.84 60.11 -36.35
C THR A 126 -70.83 59.23 -35.10
N TYR A 127 -71.96 59.13 -34.40
CA TYR A 127 -72.08 58.29 -33.20
C TYR A 127 -71.88 56.80 -33.53
N THR A 128 -72.47 56.30 -34.62
CA THR A 128 -72.27 54.90 -35.03
C THR A 128 -70.80 54.62 -35.35
N LEU A 129 -70.11 55.54 -36.03
CA LEU A 129 -68.68 55.39 -36.32
C LEU A 129 -67.83 55.38 -35.04
N ILE A 130 -68.19 56.17 -34.04
CA ILE A 130 -67.51 56.19 -32.73
C ILE A 130 -67.68 54.85 -32.00
N GLU A 131 -68.88 54.27 -31.99
CA GLU A 131 -69.10 52.97 -31.35
C GLU A 131 -68.36 51.83 -32.08
N GLU A 132 -68.32 51.85 -33.42
CA GLU A 132 -67.52 50.90 -34.20
C GLU A 132 -66.03 51.01 -33.84
N LYS A 133 -65.48 52.23 -33.79
CA LYS A 133 -64.08 52.45 -33.43
C LYS A 133 -63.78 52.07 -31.99
N LYS A 134 -64.72 52.30 -31.06
CA LYS A 134 -64.59 51.86 -29.68
C LYS A 134 -64.49 50.34 -29.58
N HIS A 135 -65.31 49.59 -30.32
CA HIS A 135 -65.21 48.13 -30.35
C HIS A 135 -63.90 47.64 -30.98
N GLU A 136 -63.41 48.29 -32.05
CA GLU A 136 -62.08 47.99 -32.58
C GLU A 136 -60.97 48.19 -31.52
N PHE A 137 -61.02 49.29 -30.77
CA PHE A 137 -60.05 49.54 -29.70
C PHE A 137 -60.16 48.56 -28.54
N GLU A 138 -61.37 48.14 -28.15
CA GLU A 138 -61.58 47.13 -27.12
C GLU A 138 -60.95 45.79 -27.52
N ASN A 139 -61.11 45.37 -28.79
CA ASN A 139 -60.50 44.15 -29.31
C ASN A 139 -58.97 44.23 -29.31
N ILE A 140 -58.40 45.33 -29.80
CA ILE A 140 -56.94 45.54 -29.79
C ILE A 140 -56.40 45.50 -28.35
N LEU A 141 -57.13 46.09 -27.40
CA LEU A 141 -56.71 46.12 -26.01
C LEU A 141 -56.74 44.72 -25.38
N ALA A 142 -57.73 43.89 -25.74
CA ALA A 142 -57.79 42.49 -25.33
C ALA A 142 -56.60 41.68 -25.88
N GLU A 143 -56.30 41.81 -27.18
CA GLU A 143 -55.15 41.14 -27.81
C GLU A 143 -53.82 41.56 -27.17
N LEU A 144 -53.65 42.85 -26.86
CA LEU A 144 -52.45 43.36 -26.23
C LEU A 144 -52.26 42.82 -24.80
N VAL A 145 -53.35 42.64 -24.05
CA VAL A 145 -53.31 42.03 -22.72
C VAL A 145 -52.89 40.56 -22.82
N GLU A 146 -53.43 39.81 -23.77
CA GLU A 146 -53.06 38.41 -24.00
C GLU A 146 -51.58 38.26 -24.37
N GLN A 147 -51.09 39.10 -25.29
CA GLN A 147 -49.67 39.12 -25.66
C GLN A 147 -48.74 39.45 -24.48
N LYS A 148 -49.13 40.41 -23.65
CA LYS A 148 -48.37 40.80 -22.44
C LYS A 148 -48.29 39.63 -21.46
N ASP A 149 -49.39 38.92 -21.22
CA ASP A 149 -49.42 37.79 -20.28
C ASP A 149 -48.62 36.59 -20.81
N SER A 150 -48.69 36.33 -22.12
CA SER A 150 -47.82 35.34 -22.79
C SER A 150 -46.34 35.70 -22.65
N PHE A 151 -45.98 36.95 -22.94
CA PHE A 151 -44.60 37.44 -22.80
C PHE A 151 -44.10 37.34 -21.35
N SER A 152 -44.94 37.66 -20.36
CA SER A 152 -44.58 37.53 -18.95
C SER A 152 -44.25 36.08 -18.58
N THR A 153 -45.04 35.13 -19.10
CA THR A 153 -44.84 33.69 -18.85
C THR A 153 -43.54 33.20 -19.49
N GLU A 154 -43.27 33.59 -20.73
CA GLU A 154 -42.01 33.28 -21.41
C GLU A 154 -40.81 33.89 -20.68
N PHE A 155 -40.94 35.13 -20.21
CA PHE A 155 -39.88 35.81 -19.47
C PHE A 155 -39.54 35.11 -18.15
N ASP A 156 -40.55 34.65 -17.41
CA ASP A 156 -40.34 33.89 -16.17
C ASP A 156 -39.67 32.53 -16.45
N SER A 157 -40.05 31.85 -17.54
CA SER A 157 -39.39 30.62 -17.99
C SER A 157 -37.92 30.88 -18.35
N PHE A 158 -37.65 31.92 -19.14
CA PHE A 158 -36.29 32.32 -19.51
C PHE A 158 -35.43 32.66 -18.29
N LYS A 159 -35.99 33.34 -17.30
CA LYS A 159 -35.32 33.67 -16.05
C LYS A 159 -34.92 32.41 -15.27
N LYS A 160 -35.80 31.41 -15.24
CA LYS A 160 -35.52 30.10 -14.62
C LYS A 160 -34.40 29.37 -15.35
N GLU A 161 -34.48 29.24 -16.67
CA GLU A 161 -33.43 28.60 -17.48
C GLU A 161 -32.07 29.30 -17.32
N THR A 162 -32.05 30.63 -17.24
CA THR A 162 -30.83 31.40 -17.01
C THR A 162 -30.23 31.12 -15.63
N SER A 163 -31.06 30.92 -14.60
CA SER A 163 -30.60 30.50 -13.28
C SER A 163 -29.99 29.11 -13.32
N ASP A 164 -30.68 28.15 -13.94
CA ASP A 164 -30.21 26.76 -14.07
C ASP A 164 -28.88 26.70 -14.85
N PHE A 165 -28.74 27.52 -15.90
CA PHE A 165 -27.50 27.65 -16.66
C PHE A 165 -26.35 28.19 -15.81
N ARG A 166 -26.62 29.18 -14.94
CA ARG A 166 -25.62 29.74 -14.02
C ARG A 166 -25.15 28.71 -13.01
N ASP A 167 -26.07 27.91 -12.47
CA ASP A 167 -25.75 26.84 -11.53
C ASP A 167 -24.91 25.74 -12.22
N LEU A 168 -25.28 25.36 -13.45
CA LEU A 168 -24.49 24.43 -14.25
C LEU A 168 -23.07 24.95 -14.53
N ALA A 169 -22.93 26.23 -14.87
CA ALA A 169 -21.63 26.86 -15.10
C ALA A 169 -20.76 26.87 -13.83
N ASN A 170 -21.36 27.15 -12.67
CA ASN A 170 -20.66 27.08 -11.38
C ASN A 170 -20.21 25.64 -11.08
N SER A 171 -21.08 24.65 -11.27
CA SER A 171 -20.72 23.23 -11.10
C SER A 171 -19.62 22.79 -12.04
N ALA A 172 -19.65 23.21 -13.32
CA ALA A 172 -18.59 22.93 -14.28
C ALA A 172 -17.24 23.53 -13.84
N GLN A 173 -17.24 24.74 -13.29
CA GLN A 173 -16.03 25.38 -12.78
C GLN A 173 -15.46 24.66 -11.54
N VAL A 174 -16.33 24.22 -10.63
CA VAL A 174 -15.92 23.39 -9.48
C VAL A 174 -15.33 22.06 -9.96
N ASN A 175 -16.00 21.37 -10.87
CA ASN A 175 -15.51 20.11 -11.43
C ASN A 175 -14.17 20.28 -12.15
N SER A 176 -13.99 21.36 -12.90
CA SER A 176 -12.72 21.68 -13.55
C SER A 176 -11.56 21.83 -12.53
N LYS A 177 -11.80 22.51 -11.41
CA LYS A 177 -10.82 22.62 -10.31
C LYS A 177 -10.51 21.25 -9.70
N THR A 178 -11.53 20.43 -9.45
CA THR A 178 -11.36 19.08 -8.91
C THR A 178 -10.55 18.19 -9.86
N ILE A 179 -10.84 18.23 -11.17
CA ILE A 179 -10.09 17.49 -12.19
C ILE A 179 -8.63 17.93 -12.20
N SER A 180 -8.36 19.23 -12.14
CA SER A 180 -6.99 19.77 -12.07
C SER A 180 -6.23 19.26 -10.83
N ASN A 181 -6.89 19.27 -9.66
CA ASN A 181 -6.31 18.73 -8.44
C ASN A 181 -6.03 17.22 -8.54
N ASN A 182 -6.98 16.44 -9.05
CA ASN A 182 -6.81 15.00 -9.26
C ASN A 182 -5.70 14.68 -10.27
N LEU A 183 -5.53 15.51 -11.30
CA LEU A 183 -4.43 15.39 -12.25
C LEU A 183 -3.07 15.63 -11.58
N SER A 184 -2.98 16.63 -10.68
CA SER A 184 -1.77 16.86 -9.88
C SER A 184 -1.42 15.66 -9.01
N ILE A 185 -2.41 15.13 -8.27
CA ILE A 185 -2.23 13.93 -7.42
C ILE A 185 -1.82 12.72 -8.27
N THR A 186 -2.43 12.54 -9.45
CA THR A 186 -2.10 11.44 -10.36
C THR A 186 -0.67 11.57 -10.90
N ASN A 187 -0.22 12.78 -11.22
CA ASN A 187 1.16 13.02 -11.64
C ASN A 187 2.17 12.76 -10.51
N GLU A 188 1.85 13.16 -9.28
CA GLU A 188 2.68 12.82 -8.11
C GLU A 188 2.76 11.31 -7.91
N ALA A 189 1.63 10.61 -7.98
CA ALA A 189 1.59 9.15 -7.90
C ALA A 189 2.39 8.49 -9.03
N LYS A 190 2.32 9.02 -10.25
CA LYS A 190 3.13 8.57 -11.39
C LYS A 190 4.62 8.73 -11.12
N ASN A 191 5.07 9.88 -10.63
CA ASN A 191 6.48 10.10 -10.29
C ASN A 191 6.95 9.10 -9.23
N THR A 192 6.13 8.86 -8.21
CA THR A 192 6.43 7.89 -7.15
C THR A 192 6.52 6.46 -7.69
N PHE A 193 5.66 6.12 -8.66
CA PHE A 193 5.67 4.84 -9.34
C PHE A 193 6.92 4.67 -10.21
N ASP A 194 7.31 5.70 -10.96
CA ASP A 194 8.52 5.70 -11.78
C ASP A 194 9.79 5.54 -10.90
N GLU A 195 9.84 6.18 -9.72
CA GLU A 195 10.90 5.95 -8.71
C GLU A 195 10.91 4.53 -8.17
N PHE A 196 9.73 3.94 -7.94
CA PHE A 196 9.61 2.56 -7.48
C PHE A 196 10.13 1.56 -8.52
N ILE A 197 9.79 1.75 -9.80
CA ILE A 197 10.30 0.94 -10.90
C ILE A 197 11.83 1.06 -10.99
N ALA A 198 12.39 2.27 -10.90
CA ALA A 198 13.84 2.47 -10.91
C ALA A 198 14.55 1.73 -9.76
N LYS A 199 13.94 1.68 -8.57
CA LYS A 199 14.46 0.90 -7.42
C LYS A 199 14.38 -0.60 -7.66
N ILE A 200 13.34 -1.10 -8.33
CA ILE A 200 13.25 -2.52 -8.71
C ILE A 200 14.41 -2.88 -9.66
N ASP A 201 14.63 -2.08 -10.70
CA ASP A 201 15.70 -2.30 -11.68
C ASP A 201 17.08 -2.31 -10.98
N GLU A 202 17.31 -1.39 -10.04
CA GLU A 202 18.53 -1.35 -9.25
C GLU A 202 18.71 -2.63 -8.41
N ARG A 203 17.64 -3.09 -7.75
CA ARG A 203 17.68 -4.29 -6.91
C ARG A 203 17.87 -5.57 -7.72
N GLU A 204 17.28 -5.65 -8.91
CA GLU A 204 17.50 -6.76 -9.83
C GLU A 204 18.97 -6.82 -10.28
N SER A 205 19.58 -5.66 -10.58
CA SER A 205 21.01 -5.57 -10.89
C SER A 205 21.90 -6.01 -9.72
N GLN A 206 21.56 -5.60 -8.49
CA GLN A 206 22.27 -6.02 -7.27
C GLN A 206 22.14 -7.53 -7.03
N LEU A 207 20.94 -8.10 -7.19
CA LEU A 207 20.70 -9.55 -7.07
C LEU A 207 21.50 -10.34 -8.10
N ASN A 208 21.55 -9.89 -9.35
CA ASN A 208 22.35 -10.54 -10.39
C ASN A 208 23.84 -10.51 -10.06
N ARG A 209 24.37 -9.41 -9.50
CA ARG A 209 25.76 -9.34 -9.02
C ARG A 209 26.00 -10.30 -7.87
N GLN A 210 25.10 -10.33 -6.89
CA GLN A 210 25.21 -11.23 -5.74
C GLN A 210 25.14 -12.70 -6.16
N GLY A 211 24.29 -13.04 -7.13
CA GLY A 211 24.22 -14.36 -7.73
C GLY A 211 25.56 -14.78 -8.34
N LYS A 212 26.19 -13.91 -9.15
CA LYS A 212 27.52 -14.17 -9.71
C LYS A 212 28.59 -14.36 -8.63
N SER A 213 28.63 -13.50 -7.61
CA SER A 213 29.59 -13.68 -6.51
C SER A 213 29.35 -14.96 -5.72
N THR A 214 28.09 -15.37 -5.54
CA THR A 214 27.75 -16.63 -4.87
C THR A 214 28.27 -17.83 -5.66
N GLU A 215 28.10 -17.81 -6.98
CA GLU A 215 28.64 -18.83 -7.87
C GLU A 215 30.18 -18.89 -7.80
N GLU A 216 30.85 -17.75 -7.84
CA GLU A 216 32.31 -17.68 -7.65
C GLU A 216 32.77 -18.23 -6.29
N TYR A 217 32.02 -17.95 -5.21
CA TYR A 217 32.33 -18.48 -3.89
C TYR A 217 32.12 -19.98 -3.82
N ASN A 218 31.07 -20.52 -4.43
CA ASN A 218 30.84 -21.97 -4.49
C ASN A 218 32.00 -22.68 -5.19
N VAL A 219 32.44 -22.17 -6.35
CA VAL A 219 33.61 -22.71 -7.07
C VAL A 219 34.86 -22.68 -6.20
N LYS A 220 35.14 -21.55 -5.53
CA LYS A 220 36.28 -21.44 -4.60
C LYS A 220 36.16 -22.40 -3.41
N LEU A 221 34.95 -22.64 -2.91
CA LEU A 221 34.73 -23.57 -1.79
C LEU A 221 34.99 -25.01 -2.23
N GLU A 222 34.56 -25.40 -3.43
CA GLU A 222 34.86 -26.72 -4.00
C GLU A 222 36.36 -26.91 -4.22
N GLU A 223 37.05 -25.92 -4.80
CA GLU A 223 38.51 -25.95 -4.95
C GLU A 223 39.24 -26.04 -3.61
N PHE A 224 38.80 -25.27 -2.62
CA PHE A 224 39.37 -25.30 -1.27
C PHE A 224 39.14 -26.65 -0.59
N ALA A 225 37.93 -27.20 -0.67
CA ALA A 225 37.59 -28.51 -0.11
C ALA A 225 38.44 -29.62 -0.73
N LYS A 226 38.64 -29.57 -2.06
CA LYS A 226 39.51 -30.50 -2.78
C LYS A 226 40.97 -30.38 -2.34
N SER A 227 41.53 -29.17 -2.33
CA SER A 227 42.91 -28.93 -1.91
C SER A 227 43.16 -29.31 -0.45
N TYR A 228 42.17 -29.06 0.42
CA TYR A 228 42.23 -29.46 1.82
C TYR A 228 42.24 -30.98 1.97
N GLY A 229 41.40 -31.71 1.22
CA GLY A 229 41.41 -33.17 1.16
C GLY A 229 42.77 -33.73 0.73
N GLU A 230 43.33 -33.22 -0.38
CA GLU A 230 44.65 -33.63 -0.89
C GLU A 230 45.77 -33.39 0.14
N LYS A 231 45.77 -32.23 0.82
CA LYS A 231 46.74 -31.93 1.88
C LYS A 231 46.57 -32.82 3.10
N LEU A 232 45.35 -33.18 3.46
CA LEU A 232 45.06 -34.04 4.60
C LEU A 232 45.59 -35.46 4.34
N ASP A 233 45.41 -35.97 3.13
CA ASP A 233 46.00 -37.24 2.68
C ASP A 233 47.54 -37.20 2.69
N GLU A 234 48.13 -36.10 2.23
CA GLU A 234 49.59 -35.90 2.26
C GLU A 234 50.13 -35.90 3.70
N VAL A 235 49.47 -35.19 4.62
CA VAL A 235 49.83 -35.16 6.04
C VAL A 235 49.71 -36.55 6.67
N GLN A 236 48.64 -37.30 6.41
CA GLN A 236 48.50 -38.67 6.91
C GLN A 236 49.62 -39.59 6.41
N ASN A 237 49.97 -39.50 5.12
CA ASN A 237 51.05 -40.26 4.54
C ASN A 237 52.41 -39.90 5.17
N LEU A 238 52.67 -38.61 5.41
CA LEU A 238 53.89 -38.14 6.06
C LEU A 238 54.00 -38.62 7.52
N ILE A 239 52.89 -38.63 8.26
CA ILE A 239 52.83 -39.17 9.63
C ILE A 239 53.17 -40.65 9.62
N GLU A 240 52.62 -41.43 8.69
CA GLU A 240 52.87 -42.88 8.61
C GLU A 240 54.34 -43.17 8.26
N LYS A 241 54.90 -42.46 7.26
CA LYS A 241 56.33 -42.55 6.92
C LYS A 241 57.24 -42.18 8.09
N SER A 242 56.88 -41.14 8.85
CA SER A 242 57.65 -40.72 10.02
C SER A 242 57.61 -41.76 11.15
N LYS A 243 56.45 -42.39 11.40
CA LYS A 243 56.33 -43.50 12.36
C LYS A 243 57.19 -44.69 11.96
N GLN A 244 57.16 -45.07 10.68
CA GLN A 244 57.99 -46.16 10.16
C GLN A 244 59.49 -45.84 10.32
N ALA A 245 59.94 -44.65 9.91
CA ALA A 245 61.33 -44.22 10.04
C ALA A 245 61.81 -44.20 11.52
N LEU A 246 60.96 -43.76 12.45
CA LEU A 246 61.28 -43.78 13.88
C LEU A 246 61.44 -45.21 14.44
N GLN A 247 60.58 -46.14 14.02
CA GLN A 247 60.68 -47.55 14.40
C GLN A 247 61.96 -48.19 13.82
N PHE A 248 62.28 -47.91 12.55
CA PHE A 248 63.50 -48.40 11.91
C PHE A 248 64.77 -47.89 12.60
N THR A 249 64.88 -46.59 12.83
CA THR A 249 66.06 -45.97 13.46
C THR A 249 66.22 -46.40 14.93
N THR A 250 65.13 -46.62 15.66
CA THR A 250 65.19 -47.09 17.06
C THR A 250 65.76 -48.51 17.17
N ALA A 251 65.30 -49.45 16.34
CA ALA A 251 65.83 -50.82 16.41
C ALA A 251 67.25 -50.94 15.82
N GLU A 252 67.59 -50.12 14.83
CA GLU A 252 68.97 -49.98 14.36
C GLU A 252 69.89 -49.44 15.47
N GLY A 253 69.46 -48.40 16.19
CA GLY A 253 70.20 -47.84 17.32
C GLY A 253 70.37 -48.83 18.48
N MET A 254 69.32 -49.55 18.87
CA MET A 254 69.41 -50.60 19.90
C MET A 254 70.36 -51.74 19.48
N SER A 255 70.27 -52.20 18.23
CA SER A 255 71.16 -53.26 17.74
C SER A 255 72.62 -52.82 17.65
N ALA A 256 72.87 -51.58 17.22
CA ALA A 256 74.20 -50.99 17.17
C ALA A 256 74.81 -50.87 18.58
N ALA A 257 74.02 -50.51 19.59
CA ALA A 257 74.47 -50.49 20.98
C ALA A 257 74.88 -51.90 21.47
N PHE A 258 74.08 -52.94 21.18
CA PHE A 258 74.44 -54.32 21.52
C PHE A 258 75.66 -54.83 20.72
N ALA A 259 75.77 -54.48 19.44
CA ALA A 259 76.93 -54.83 18.62
C ALA A 259 78.22 -54.17 19.13
N THR A 260 78.13 -52.94 19.62
CA THR A 260 79.26 -52.22 20.22
C THR A 260 79.70 -52.89 21.53
N GLN A 261 78.75 -53.28 22.40
CA GLN A 261 79.07 -54.01 23.62
C GLN A 261 79.63 -55.41 23.33
N TYR A 262 79.12 -56.09 22.31
CA TYR A 262 79.69 -57.33 21.80
C TYR A 262 81.16 -57.15 21.38
N GLN A 263 81.47 -56.14 20.55
CA GLN A 263 82.84 -55.87 20.10
C GLN A 263 83.77 -55.56 21.28
N ASN A 264 83.29 -54.79 22.27
CA ASN A 264 84.06 -54.47 23.46
C ASN A 264 84.35 -55.70 24.34
N ALA A 265 83.37 -56.57 24.54
CA ALA A 265 83.52 -57.82 25.30
C ALA A 265 84.33 -58.89 24.53
N ASN A 266 84.25 -58.90 23.19
CA ASN A 266 84.89 -59.88 22.31
C ASN A 266 86.35 -59.54 21.97
N LYS A 267 86.96 -58.52 22.60
CA LYS A 267 88.36 -58.17 22.34
C LYS A 267 89.27 -59.37 22.62
N TRP A 268 90.10 -59.70 21.63
CA TRP A 268 91.01 -60.84 21.65
C TRP A 268 91.90 -60.88 22.90
N TYR A 269 92.35 -59.71 23.37
CA TYR A 269 93.19 -59.57 24.56
C TYR A 269 92.53 -60.13 25.83
N TYR A 270 91.22 -59.98 26.02
CA TYR A 270 90.53 -60.55 27.19
C TYR A 270 90.39 -62.06 27.07
N LYS A 271 90.02 -62.58 25.90
CA LYS A 271 89.88 -64.03 25.67
C LYS A 271 91.20 -64.77 25.83
N VAL A 272 92.25 -64.24 25.21
CA VAL A 272 93.58 -64.84 25.27
C VAL A 272 94.25 -64.58 26.61
N GLY A 273 94.09 -63.41 27.21
CA GLY A 273 94.69 -63.08 28.51
C GLY A 273 94.22 -63.98 29.66
N TRP A 274 92.91 -64.26 29.75
CA TRP A 274 92.38 -65.15 30.79
C TRP A 274 92.73 -66.63 30.53
N LEU A 275 92.73 -67.06 29.26
CA LEU A 275 93.10 -68.42 28.87
C LEU A 275 94.61 -68.68 29.04
N SER A 276 95.45 -67.71 28.63
CA SER A 276 96.90 -67.76 28.81
C SER A 276 97.26 -67.67 30.29
N GLY A 277 96.55 -66.84 31.07
CA GLY A 277 96.73 -66.77 32.52
C GLY A 277 96.49 -68.12 33.20
N ALA A 278 95.38 -68.79 32.89
CA ALA A 278 95.10 -70.13 33.40
C ALA A 278 96.19 -71.15 32.99
N LEU A 279 96.61 -71.14 31.72
CA LEU A 279 97.67 -72.03 31.21
C LEU A 279 99.01 -71.78 31.91
N VAL A 280 99.39 -70.52 32.09
CA VAL A 280 100.62 -70.12 32.79
C VAL A 280 100.59 -70.61 34.23
N PHE A 281 99.48 -70.45 34.96
CA PHE A 281 99.38 -70.92 36.34
C PHE A 281 99.46 -72.44 36.44
N VAL A 282 98.87 -73.19 35.51
CA VAL A 282 99.00 -74.66 35.44
C VAL A 282 100.45 -75.08 35.20
N ILE A 283 101.14 -74.43 34.27
CA ILE A 283 102.57 -74.66 34.03
C ILE A 283 103.39 -74.31 35.27
N LEU A 284 103.07 -73.21 35.95
CA LEU A 284 103.73 -72.79 37.19
C LEU A 284 103.51 -73.82 38.31
N THR A 285 102.32 -74.39 38.43
CA THR A 285 102.03 -75.48 39.38
C THR A 285 102.90 -76.70 39.09
N LEU A 286 103.03 -77.08 37.81
CA LEU A 286 103.88 -78.21 37.40
C LEU A 286 105.37 -77.93 37.66
N LEU A 287 105.85 -76.71 37.39
CA LEU A 287 107.24 -76.29 37.63
C LEU A 287 107.54 -76.22 39.12
N ILE A 288 106.66 -75.67 39.94
CA ILE A 288 106.79 -75.66 41.41
C ILE A 288 106.77 -77.10 41.94
N GLY A 289 105.88 -77.94 41.43
CA GLY A 289 105.83 -79.36 41.79
C GLY A 289 107.13 -80.09 41.45
N ALA A 290 107.65 -79.90 40.23
CA ALA A 290 108.93 -80.46 39.81
C ALA A 290 110.09 -79.94 40.68
N TRP A 291 110.12 -78.63 40.96
CA TRP A 291 111.12 -77.99 41.82
C TRP A 291 111.13 -78.56 43.25
N ILE A 292 109.94 -78.88 43.79
CA ILE A 292 109.80 -79.53 45.09
C ILE A 292 110.39 -80.94 45.07
N VAL A 293 110.16 -81.72 44.00
CA VAL A 293 110.60 -83.12 43.88
C VAL A 293 112.10 -83.24 43.57
N THR A 294 112.65 -82.39 42.71
CA THR A 294 114.05 -82.52 42.26
C THR A 294 115.08 -81.88 43.21
N GLY A 295 114.65 -81.10 44.21
CA GLY A 295 115.52 -80.59 45.27
C GLY A 295 116.66 -79.66 44.81
N TYR A 296 116.57 -79.11 43.59
CA TYR A 296 117.65 -78.32 42.97
C TYR A 296 117.81 -76.97 43.69
N GLY A 297 119.02 -76.64 44.16
CA GLY A 297 119.35 -75.36 44.80
C GLY A 297 119.26 -75.31 46.32
N VAL A 298 119.21 -76.44 47.03
CA VAL A 298 119.23 -76.49 48.50
C VAL A 298 120.61 -76.93 49.00
N GLN A 299 121.36 -76.01 49.62
CA GLN A 299 122.55 -76.35 50.41
C GLN A 299 122.09 -77.02 51.71
N GLN A 300 122.58 -78.24 51.92
CA GLN A 300 122.22 -79.06 53.07
C GLN A 300 122.64 -78.42 54.39
N LYS A 301 121.66 -78.10 55.23
CA LYS A 301 121.76 -78.16 56.70
C LYS A 301 120.52 -78.89 57.20
N GLU A 302 120.75 -80.06 57.81
CA GLU A 302 119.74 -81.05 58.16
C GLU A 302 118.61 -80.52 59.07
N GLU A 303 118.81 -79.39 59.77
CA GLU A 303 117.84 -78.87 60.74
C GLU A 303 116.73 -77.97 60.16
N THR A 304 116.74 -77.62 58.88
CA THR A 304 115.73 -76.69 58.28
C THR A 304 114.87 -77.29 57.17
N MET A 305 114.96 -78.61 56.95
CA MET A 305 114.33 -79.30 55.82
C MET A 305 112.79 -79.23 55.84
N TRP A 306 112.17 -79.36 57.02
CA TRP A 306 110.72 -79.43 57.17
C TRP A 306 109.99 -78.10 56.95
N PHE A 307 110.51 -76.98 57.48
CA PHE A 307 109.91 -75.66 57.30
C PHE A 307 109.98 -75.19 55.83
N SER A 308 111.06 -75.52 55.13
CA SER A 308 111.21 -75.22 53.70
C SER A 308 110.23 -76.02 52.82
N LEU A 309 109.96 -77.29 53.17
CA LEU A 309 108.99 -78.14 52.46
C LEU A 309 107.54 -77.68 52.66
N ILE A 310 107.14 -77.36 53.89
CA ILE A 310 105.78 -76.88 54.19
C ILE A 310 105.49 -75.52 53.56
N GLY A 311 106.47 -74.60 53.57
CA GLY A 311 106.34 -73.32 52.88
C GLY A 311 106.17 -73.45 51.37
N ARG A 312 106.78 -74.48 50.76
CA ARG A 312 106.67 -74.77 49.31
C ARG A 312 105.38 -75.53 48.96
N LEU A 313 104.93 -76.46 49.81
CA LEU A 313 103.68 -77.20 49.62
C LEU A 313 102.45 -76.28 49.71
N SER A 314 102.52 -75.24 50.55
CA SER A 314 101.48 -74.20 50.68
C SER A 314 101.21 -73.42 49.38
N MET A 315 102.18 -73.32 48.47
CA MET A 315 102.03 -72.57 47.21
C MET A 315 101.18 -73.28 46.14
N ILE A 316 101.07 -74.61 46.20
CA ILE A 316 100.32 -75.38 45.19
C ILE A 316 98.81 -75.02 45.20
N PRO A 317 98.10 -75.03 46.35
CA PRO A 317 96.70 -74.61 46.42
C PRO A 317 96.42 -73.21 45.84
N PHE A 318 97.32 -72.24 46.06
CA PHE A 318 97.16 -70.88 45.53
C PHE A 318 97.21 -70.85 44.00
N THR A 319 98.13 -71.61 43.38
CA THR A 319 98.24 -71.67 41.91
C THR A 319 97.05 -72.39 41.26
N ILE A 320 96.53 -73.46 41.90
CA ILE A 320 95.32 -74.16 41.44
C ILE A 320 94.09 -73.24 41.54
N TYR A 321 93.92 -72.53 42.66
CA TYR A 321 92.83 -71.59 42.83
C TYR A 321 92.90 -70.44 41.82
N ALA A 322 94.10 -69.91 41.55
CA ALA A 322 94.31 -68.90 40.51
C ALA A 322 93.92 -69.40 39.11
N ALA A 323 94.27 -70.65 38.76
CA ALA A 323 93.88 -71.27 37.50
C ALA A 323 92.35 -71.43 37.38
N ILE A 324 91.68 -71.88 38.46
CA ILE A 324 90.21 -72.01 38.50
C ILE A 324 89.54 -70.64 38.37
N PHE A 325 90.03 -69.63 39.08
CA PHE A 325 89.51 -68.26 38.99
C PHE A 325 89.62 -67.71 37.56
N CYS A 326 90.77 -67.87 36.90
CA CYS A 326 90.95 -67.45 35.51
C CYS A 326 89.99 -68.18 34.55
N SER A 327 89.77 -69.49 34.76
CA SER A 327 88.81 -70.28 33.99
C SER A 327 87.37 -69.79 34.18
N GLN A 328 86.95 -69.50 35.42
CA GLN A 328 85.62 -68.96 35.71
C GLN A 328 85.41 -67.57 35.09
N GLN A 329 86.43 -66.70 35.10
CA GLN A 329 86.35 -65.40 34.44
C GLN A 329 86.26 -65.54 32.92
N TYR A 330 87.00 -66.48 32.32
CA TYR A 330 86.88 -66.78 30.89
C TYR A 330 85.46 -67.23 30.52
N VAL A 331 84.85 -68.14 31.31
CA VAL A 331 83.47 -68.59 31.08
C VAL A 331 82.47 -67.44 31.20
N LYS A 332 82.62 -66.57 32.21
CA LYS A 332 81.77 -65.36 32.33
C LYS A 332 81.87 -64.46 31.11
N GLN A 333 83.09 -64.18 30.64
CA GLN A 333 83.31 -63.35 29.45
C GLN A 333 82.74 -63.98 28.18
N LYS A 334 82.87 -65.30 28.02
CA LYS A 334 82.27 -66.02 26.89
C LYS A 334 80.74 -65.90 26.90
N ASN A 335 80.11 -66.11 28.05
CA ASN A 335 78.64 -66.01 28.18
C ASN A 335 78.13 -64.60 27.88
N LEU A 336 78.84 -63.56 28.36
CA LEU A 336 78.56 -62.16 28.02
C LEU A 336 78.63 -61.90 26.52
N VAL A 337 79.68 -62.39 25.85
CA VAL A 337 79.87 -62.24 24.41
C VAL A 337 78.75 -62.95 23.63
N GLU A 338 78.37 -64.17 24.02
CA GLU A 338 77.27 -64.89 23.39
C GLU A 338 75.92 -64.20 23.60
N ASP A 339 75.67 -63.64 24.79
CA ASP A 339 74.43 -62.91 25.07
C ASP A 339 74.32 -61.61 24.28
N TYR A 340 75.38 -60.81 24.20
CA TYR A 340 75.37 -59.58 23.41
C TYR A 340 75.25 -59.86 21.90
N ALA A 341 75.85 -60.95 21.40
CA ALA A 341 75.66 -61.38 20.02
C ALA A 341 74.20 -61.73 19.74
N TYR A 342 73.60 -62.53 20.62
CA TYR A 342 72.21 -62.94 20.52
C TYR A 342 71.26 -61.73 20.57
N LYS A 343 71.44 -60.83 21.53
CA LYS A 343 70.62 -59.60 21.66
C LYS A 343 70.77 -58.67 20.46
N SER A 344 71.98 -58.52 19.93
CA SER A 344 72.20 -57.69 18.72
C SER A 344 71.43 -58.23 17.52
N VAL A 345 71.50 -59.55 17.26
CA VAL A 345 70.78 -60.21 16.16
C VAL A 345 69.26 -60.11 16.37
N LEU A 346 68.79 -60.39 17.59
CA LEU A 346 67.38 -60.30 17.94
C LEU A 346 66.83 -58.89 17.69
N SER A 347 67.55 -57.84 18.12
CA SER A 347 67.19 -56.44 17.86
C SER A 347 67.21 -56.04 16.39
N LYS A 348 68.08 -56.62 15.53
CA LYS A 348 68.00 -56.36 14.06
C LYS A 348 66.75 -57.00 13.46
N SER A 349 66.42 -58.20 13.90
CA SER A 349 65.32 -58.98 13.34
C SER A 349 63.93 -58.55 13.83
N ILE A 350 63.86 -57.82 14.95
CA ILE A 350 62.58 -57.42 15.57
C ILE A 350 61.68 -56.66 14.61
N ILE A 351 62.22 -55.74 13.79
CA ILE A 351 61.42 -54.95 12.85
C ILE A 351 60.86 -55.85 11.74
N ALA A 352 61.70 -56.65 11.09
CA ALA A 352 61.29 -57.50 9.97
C ALA A 352 60.21 -58.51 10.38
N PHE A 353 60.37 -59.17 11.54
CA PHE A 353 59.36 -60.13 12.03
C PHE A 353 58.12 -59.46 12.60
N SER A 354 58.27 -58.32 13.30
CA SER A 354 57.12 -57.56 13.79
C SER A 354 56.26 -57.03 12.64
N GLU A 355 56.86 -56.61 11.53
CA GLU A 355 56.12 -56.13 10.37
C GLU A 355 55.36 -57.26 9.63
N GLU A 356 55.98 -58.44 9.51
CA GLU A 356 55.34 -59.63 8.94
C GLU A 356 54.18 -60.14 9.83
N LEU A 357 54.37 -60.17 11.16
CA LEU A 357 53.33 -60.58 12.11
C LEU A 357 52.19 -59.56 12.21
N ARG A 358 52.48 -58.26 12.12
CA ARG A 358 51.44 -57.20 12.12
C ARG A 358 50.49 -57.34 10.92
N LYS A 359 51.00 -57.81 9.77
CA LYS A 359 50.21 -58.02 8.54
C LYS A 359 49.40 -59.31 8.56
N ASN A 360 49.93 -60.39 9.17
CA ASN A 360 49.35 -61.73 9.04
C ASN A 360 48.65 -62.27 10.31
N ASP A 361 49.04 -61.85 11.52
CA ASP A 361 48.49 -62.39 12.78
C ASP A 361 48.67 -61.40 13.97
N PRO A 362 47.71 -60.45 14.18
CA PRO A 362 47.84 -59.36 15.16
C PRO A 362 47.91 -59.81 16.63
N GLU A 363 47.30 -60.96 16.97
CA GLU A 363 47.36 -61.49 18.34
C GLU A 363 48.78 -61.98 18.65
N LYS A 364 49.38 -62.75 17.73
CA LYS A 364 50.77 -63.23 17.87
C LYS A 364 51.82 -62.12 17.79
N TYR A 365 51.51 -61.00 17.15
CA TYR A 365 52.39 -59.82 17.11
C TYR A 365 52.71 -59.33 18.54
N THR A 366 51.69 -59.20 19.40
CA THR A 366 51.87 -58.72 20.77
C THR A 366 52.62 -59.72 21.65
N GLU A 367 52.33 -61.01 21.49
CA GLU A 367 53.04 -62.10 22.18
C GLU A 367 54.52 -62.16 21.79
N TYR A 368 54.82 -62.05 20.48
CA TYR A 368 56.17 -62.00 19.95
C TYR A 368 56.94 -60.79 20.50
N LEU A 369 56.37 -59.59 20.41
CA LEU A 369 57.02 -58.38 20.87
C LEU A 369 57.29 -58.42 22.38
N SER A 370 56.30 -58.87 23.18
CA SER A 370 56.48 -59.04 24.63
C SER A 370 57.57 -60.06 24.96
N THR A 371 57.65 -61.15 24.19
CA THR A 371 58.67 -62.19 24.40
C THR A 371 60.06 -61.68 24.06
N VAL A 372 60.22 -60.98 22.93
CA VAL A 372 61.48 -60.38 22.52
C VAL A 372 61.93 -59.30 23.52
N LEU A 373 61.03 -58.42 23.96
CA LEU A 373 61.33 -57.38 24.93
C LEU A 373 61.79 -58.00 26.27
N ARG A 374 61.07 -59.03 26.74
CA ARG A 374 61.43 -59.78 27.94
C ARG A 374 62.81 -60.43 27.82
N GLU A 375 63.18 -60.95 26.65
CA GLU A 375 64.48 -61.59 26.44
C GLU A 375 65.63 -60.56 26.37
N ILE A 376 65.40 -59.38 25.81
CA ILE A 376 66.38 -58.28 25.79
C ILE A 376 66.67 -57.77 27.22
N HIS A 377 65.66 -57.73 28.08
CA HIS A 377 65.79 -57.24 29.47
C HIS A 377 66.39 -58.25 30.46
N GLN A 378 66.64 -59.51 30.07
CA GLN A 378 67.22 -60.51 30.96
C GLN A 378 68.72 -60.29 31.22
N ASP A 379 69.19 -60.72 32.41
CA ASP A 379 70.58 -60.58 32.85
C ASP A 379 71.55 -61.36 31.95
N PRO A 380 72.64 -60.72 31.45
CA PRO A 380 73.62 -61.34 30.55
C PRO A 380 74.44 -62.49 31.15
N LEU A 381 74.46 -62.67 32.48
CA LEU A 381 75.27 -63.70 33.15
C LEU A 381 74.47 -64.95 33.57
N ARG A 382 73.24 -65.11 33.07
CA ARG A 382 72.41 -66.29 33.33
C ARG A 382 73.03 -67.57 32.72
N LYS A 383 72.93 -68.70 33.43
CA LYS A 383 73.20 -70.04 32.85
C LYS A 383 72.15 -70.34 31.76
N ARG A 384 72.56 -70.33 30.49
CA ARG A 384 71.73 -70.78 29.36
C ARG A 384 72.00 -72.26 29.10
N GLY A 385 71.08 -73.12 29.53
CA GLY A 385 71.16 -74.56 29.33
C GLY A 385 70.38 -75.31 30.40
N LYS A 386 69.62 -76.34 29.98
CA LYS A 386 68.89 -77.24 30.88
C LYS A 386 69.84 -77.89 31.89
N GLU A 387 69.34 -78.09 33.11
CA GLU A 387 69.96 -78.87 34.18
C GLU A 387 70.61 -80.15 33.62
N LYS A 388 71.94 -80.19 33.68
CA LYS A 388 72.71 -81.43 33.75
C LYS A 388 73.62 -81.30 34.96
N GLU A 389 73.48 -82.27 35.85
CA GLU A 389 74.08 -82.40 37.16
C GLU A 389 75.57 -82.05 37.15
N ASP A 390 75.94 -81.14 38.05
CA ASP A 390 77.29 -80.64 38.26
C ASP A 390 78.07 -81.67 39.12
N ASP A 391 78.43 -82.80 38.51
CA ASP A 391 79.19 -83.88 39.16
C ASP A 391 80.71 -83.65 39.15
N SER A 392 81.16 -82.42 38.86
CA SER A 392 82.59 -82.08 38.70
C SER A 392 83.21 -81.33 39.89
N TYR A 393 82.51 -81.18 41.02
CA TYR A 393 83.03 -80.47 42.21
C TYR A 393 83.40 -81.39 43.40
N LYS A 394 83.20 -82.70 43.30
CA LYS A 394 83.54 -83.67 44.36
C LYS A 394 84.95 -84.25 44.30
N ASP A 395 85.68 -84.07 43.19
CA ASP A 395 86.99 -84.72 43.01
C ASP A 395 88.17 -83.89 43.55
N SER A 396 88.01 -82.57 43.69
CA SER A 396 89.05 -81.69 44.26
C SER A 396 89.18 -81.79 45.79
N ALA A 397 88.11 -82.16 46.50
CA ALA A 397 88.15 -82.48 47.93
C ALA A 397 88.73 -83.89 48.20
N GLY A 398 88.50 -84.84 47.28
CA GLY A 398 89.09 -86.18 47.33
C GLY A 398 90.60 -86.19 47.08
N ILE A 399 91.10 -85.31 46.22
CA ILE A 399 92.54 -85.12 46.00
C ILE A 399 93.21 -84.53 47.24
N LEU A 400 92.59 -83.55 47.92
CA LEU A 400 93.12 -82.99 49.18
C LEU A 400 93.15 -84.05 50.30
N GLY A 401 92.10 -84.88 50.41
CA GLY A 401 92.05 -85.99 51.37
C GLY A 401 93.15 -87.02 51.13
N ARG A 402 93.39 -87.41 49.87
CA ARG A 402 94.47 -88.35 49.50
C ARG A 402 95.88 -87.79 49.75
N VAL A 403 96.07 -86.47 49.63
CA VAL A 403 97.34 -85.81 49.97
C VAL A 403 97.57 -85.78 51.48
N ILE A 404 96.51 -85.60 52.28
CA ILE A 404 96.58 -85.66 53.75
C ILE A 404 96.89 -87.08 54.22
N ASP A 405 96.27 -88.11 53.62
CA ASP A 405 96.53 -89.51 53.93
C ASP A 405 97.97 -89.93 53.56
N LEU A 406 98.48 -89.47 52.41
CA LEU A 406 99.89 -89.66 52.02
C LEU A 406 100.86 -88.97 52.99
N ALA A 407 100.54 -87.76 53.46
CA ALA A 407 101.36 -87.06 54.45
C ALA A 407 101.37 -87.78 55.80
N GLN A 408 100.24 -88.35 56.25
CA GLN A 408 100.17 -89.16 57.47
C GLN A 408 100.91 -90.51 57.34
N ALA A 409 100.86 -91.16 56.18
CA ALA A 409 101.59 -92.41 55.93
C ALA A 409 103.12 -92.22 55.99
N VAL A 410 103.63 -91.11 55.44
CA VAL A 410 105.06 -90.77 55.50
C VAL A 410 105.51 -90.43 56.93
N ILE A 411 104.65 -89.81 57.75
CA ILE A 411 104.97 -89.53 59.17
C ILE A 411 104.98 -90.81 60.01
N LYS A 412 104.17 -91.82 59.67
CA LYS A 412 104.13 -93.10 60.40
C LYS A 412 105.31 -94.04 60.07
N GLN A 413 105.88 -93.96 58.87
CA GLN A 413 107.04 -94.78 58.47
C GLN A 413 108.38 -94.33 59.09
N ASN A 414 108.46 -93.12 59.65
CA ASN A 414 109.68 -92.60 60.29
C ASN A 414 109.74 -92.84 61.82
N ASN A 415 108.80 -93.60 62.38
CA ASN A 415 108.71 -93.90 63.82
C ASN A 415 108.80 -95.41 64.15
N GLU A 416 109.36 -96.24 63.26
CA GLU A 416 109.81 -97.63 63.55
C GLU A 416 111.27 -97.83 63.16
#